data_AF-A0A343BT75-F1
#
_entry.id   AF-A0A343BT75-F1
#
_cell.length_a   1.000
_cell.length_b   1.000
_cell.length_c   1.000
_cell.angle_alpha   90.00
_cell.angle_beta   90.00
_cell.angle_gamma   90.00
#
_symmetry.space_group_name_H-M   'P 1'
#
loop_
_entity.id
_entity.type
_entity.pdbx_description
1 polymer ?
#
loop_
_entity_poly.entity_id
_entity_poly.type
_entity_poly.pdbx_seq_one_letter_code
_entity_poly.pdbx_strand_id
1 'polypeptide(L)'
;MFNMLMIMMILMSIILIFSMTPLSMILILIMQTFLISMISSTIMSSFWYSYMLILTMVSGLLVMFMYMASIASNEKFKIHLSMWIMSTLMLMMTSIKLMYKNNNEEFMFFKKMINENLLNNQEMLLTKLFSSKFIIPSLSLITLLFFMMVIISFLIKSNEGPMRKSN
;
A
#
# COMPACT_ATOMS: atom_id res chain seq x y z
N MET A 1 6.17 -13.21 -14.71
CA MET A 1 6.05 -12.95 -13.25
C MET A 1 5.44 -11.58 -12.96
N PHE A 2 5.97 -10.49 -13.51
CA PHE A 2 5.39 -9.15 -13.32
C PHE A 2 3.90 -9.07 -13.69
N ASN A 3 3.52 -9.55 -14.87
CA ASN A 3 2.10 -9.57 -15.30
C ASN A 3 1.21 -10.36 -14.34
N MET A 4 1.72 -11.45 -13.74
CA MET A 4 0.97 -12.23 -12.74
C MET A 4 0.78 -11.45 -11.44
N LEU A 5 1.80 -10.73 -10.98
CA LEU A 5 1.68 -9.85 -9.81
C LEU A 5 0.67 -8.73 -10.06
N MET A 6 0.66 -8.15 -11.27
CA MET A 6 -0.32 -7.11 -11.64
C MET A 6 -1.76 -7.65 -11.67
N ILE A 7 -1.97 -8.88 -12.14
CA ILE A 7 -3.29 -9.53 -12.07
C ILE A 7 -3.72 -9.72 -10.61
N MET A 8 -2.82 -10.19 -9.75
CA MET A 8 -3.10 -10.36 -8.32
C MET A 8 -3.41 -9.03 -7.62
N MET A 9 -2.84 -7.92 -8.07
CA MET A 9 -3.17 -6.59 -7.56
C MET A 9 -4.57 -6.13 -7.93
N ILE A 10 -4.95 -6.29 -9.20
CA ILE A 10 -6.29 -5.94 -9.69
C ILE A 10 -7.35 -6.78 -8.98
N LEU A 11 -7.01 -8.02 -8.65
CA LEU A 11 -7.85 -8.87 -7.84
C LEU A 11 -8.14 -8.30 -6.46
N MET A 12 -7.08 -7.97 -5.73
CA MET A 12 -7.20 -7.52 -4.35
C MET A 12 -7.99 -6.22 -4.29
N SER A 13 -7.85 -5.33 -5.28
CA SER A 13 -8.65 -4.11 -5.35
C SER A 13 -10.13 -4.38 -5.63
N ILE A 14 -10.46 -5.35 -6.47
CA ILE A 14 -11.85 -5.76 -6.70
C ILE A 14 -12.46 -6.37 -5.43
N ILE A 15 -11.74 -7.26 -4.74
CA ILE A 15 -12.21 -7.88 -3.49
C ILE A 15 -12.41 -6.82 -2.39
N LEU A 16 -11.57 -5.79 -2.34
CA LEU A 16 -11.68 -4.70 -1.38
C LEU A 16 -13.01 -3.95 -1.50
N ILE A 17 -13.48 -3.67 -2.72
CA ILE A 17 -14.77 -2.98 -2.95
C ILE A 17 -15.94 -3.77 -2.36
N PHE A 18 -15.86 -5.09 -2.35
CA PHE A 18 -16.94 -5.96 -1.84
C PHE A 18 -16.79 -6.35 -0.37
N SER A 19 -15.72 -5.91 0.29
CA SER A 19 -15.46 -6.22 1.69
C SER A 19 -16.31 -5.34 2.61
N MET A 20 -17.16 -5.97 3.44
CA MET A 20 -18.16 -5.25 4.24
C MET A 20 -17.67 -4.92 5.66
N THR A 21 -16.78 -5.72 6.23
CA THR A 21 -16.30 -5.50 7.60
C THR A 21 -14.98 -4.74 7.61
N PRO A 22 -14.78 -3.78 8.53
CA PRO A 22 -13.55 -2.98 8.60
C PRO A 22 -12.31 -3.88 8.79
N LEU A 23 -12.46 -4.96 9.55
CA LEU A 23 -11.42 -5.97 9.75
C LEU A 23 -10.99 -6.63 8.42
N SER A 24 -11.96 -7.04 7.60
CA SER A 24 -11.69 -7.66 6.30
C SER A 24 -10.97 -6.70 5.34
N MET A 25 -11.38 -5.43 5.36
CA MET A 25 -10.78 -4.39 4.53
C MET A 25 -9.31 -4.17 4.90
N ILE A 26 -8.98 -4.13 6.19
CA ILE A 26 -7.60 -3.97 6.68
C ILE A 26 -6.73 -5.17 6.28
N LEU A 27 -7.24 -6.39 6.40
CA LEU A 27 -6.51 -7.59 5.98
C LEU A 27 -6.21 -7.59 4.48
N ILE A 28 -7.18 -7.20 3.65
CA ILE A 28 -6.98 -7.08 2.20
C ILE A 28 -5.94 -5.99 1.88
N LEU A 29 -5.99 -4.86 2.59
CA LEU A 29 -5.00 -3.78 2.42
C LEU A 29 -3.59 -4.22 2.78
N ILE A 30 -3.39 -4.99 3.87
CA ILE A 30 -2.07 -5.53 4.23
C ILE A 30 -1.55 -6.42 3.09
N MET A 31 -2.37 -7.33 2.56
CA MET A 31 -1.98 -8.18 1.43
C MET A 31 -1.66 -7.37 0.16
N GLN A 32 -2.43 -6.31 -0.11
CA GLN A 32 -2.19 -5.43 -1.24
C GLN A 32 -0.87 -4.66 -1.09
N THR A 33 -0.53 -4.18 0.11
CA THR A 33 0.76 -3.49 0.36
C THR A 33 1.95 -4.41 0.13
N PHE A 34 1.83 -5.69 0.50
CA PHE A 34 2.86 -6.69 0.21
C PHE A 34 3.04 -6.91 -1.30
N LEU A 35 1.95 -7.04 -2.06
CA LEU A 35 2.01 -7.16 -3.51
C LEU A 35 2.61 -5.92 -4.20
N ILE A 36 2.27 -4.71 -3.73
CA ILE A 36 2.87 -3.46 -4.22
C ILE A 36 4.39 -3.46 -3.98
N SER A 37 4.83 -3.92 -2.81
CA SER A 37 6.26 -3.97 -2.49
C SER A 37 7.02 -4.87 -3.46
N MET A 38 6.47 -6.05 -3.80
CA MET A 38 7.03 -6.96 -4.79
C MET A 38 7.08 -6.35 -6.19
N ILE A 39 6.00 -5.67 -6.61
CA ILE A 39 5.94 -4.99 -7.90
C ILE A 39 6.99 -3.88 -7.98
N SER A 40 7.08 -3.03 -6.94
CA SER A 40 8.06 -1.94 -6.90
C SER A 40 9.50 -2.45 -6.92
N SER A 41 9.78 -3.58 -6.25
CA SER A 41 11.09 -4.24 -6.30
C SER A 41 11.43 -4.80 -7.68
N THR A 42 10.44 -5.19 -8.50
CA THR A 42 10.72 -5.63 -9.87
C THR A 42 10.96 -4.48 -10.85
N ILE A 43 10.39 -3.30 -10.59
CA ILE A 43 10.51 -2.11 -11.44
C ILE A 43 11.80 -1.35 -11.13
N MET A 44 12.12 -1.18 -9.84
CA MET A 44 13.29 -0.46 -9.40
C MET A 44 14.49 -1.39 -9.21
N SER A 45 15.68 -0.93 -9.57
CA SER A 45 16.92 -1.68 -9.33
C SER A 45 17.30 -1.74 -7.83
N SER A 46 16.76 -0.83 -7.01
CA SER A 46 17.05 -0.72 -5.58
C SER A 46 15.90 -1.23 -4.70
N PHE A 47 16.21 -2.11 -3.74
CA PHE A 47 15.23 -2.59 -2.75
C PHE A 47 14.84 -1.56 -1.68
N TRP A 48 15.59 -0.45 -1.56
CA TRP A 48 15.39 0.54 -0.50
C TRP A 48 14.00 1.18 -0.54
N TYR A 49 13.49 1.49 -1.73
CA TYR A 49 12.15 2.04 -1.90
C TYR A 49 11.05 1.03 -1.53
N SER A 50 11.16 -0.23 -1.99
CA SER A 50 10.22 -1.29 -1.62
C SER A 50 10.20 -1.56 -0.11
N TYR A 51 11.34 -1.43 0.56
CA TYR A 51 11.45 -1.59 2.01
C TYR A 51 10.76 -0.46 2.78
N MET A 52 11.02 0.80 2.41
CA MET A 52 10.38 1.97 3.03
C MET A 52 8.85 1.94 2.86
N LEU A 53 8.35 1.46 1.71
CA LEU A 53 6.93 1.25 1.46
C LEU A 53 6.29 0.25 2.44
N ILE A 54 6.93 -0.91 2.67
CA ILE A 54 6.40 -1.91 3.62
C ILE A 54 6.34 -1.33 5.03
N LEU A 55 7.42 -0.71 5.50
CA LEU A 55 7.48 -0.19 6.88
C LEU A 55 6.40 0.87 7.15
N THR A 56 6.27 1.85 6.25
CA THR A 56 5.35 2.97 6.44
C THR A 56 3.89 2.56 6.30
N MET A 57 3.57 1.70 5.33
CA MET A 57 2.18 1.27 5.12
C MET A 57 1.70 0.28 6.18
N VAL A 58 2.52 -0.71 6.54
CA VAL A 58 2.12 -1.71 7.55
C VAL A 58 1.99 -1.09 8.94
N SER A 59 2.87 -0.16 9.31
CA SER A 59 2.78 0.52 10.61
C SER A 59 1.49 1.33 10.76
N GLY A 60 1.08 2.08 9.74
CA GLY A 60 -0.19 2.82 9.75
C GLY A 60 -1.43 1.92 9.80
N LEU A 61 -1.41 0.81 9.05
CA LEU A 61 -2.53 -0.14 9.02
C LEU A 61 -2.71 -0.89 10.35
N LEU A 62 -1.62 -1.18 11.07
CA LEU A 62 -1.68 -1.83 12.39
C LEU A 62 -2.30 -0.92 13.47
N VAL A 63 -2.05 0.39 13.43
CA VAL A 63 -2.71 1.34 14.35
C VAL A 63 -4.21 1.39 14.08
N MET A 64 -4.61 1.46 12.80
CA MET A 64 -6.02 1.39 12.39
C MET A 64 -6.68 0.07 12.80
N PHE A 65 -5.96 -1.05 12.72
CA PHE A 65 -6.42 -2.35 13.20
C PHE A 65 -6.75 -2.33 14.70
N MET A 66 -5.84 -1.82 15.54
CA MET A 66 -6.07 -1.73 16.99
C MET A 66 -7.30 -0.86 17.31
N TYR A 67 -7.45 0.27 16.63
CA TYR A 67 -8.61 1.15 16.81
C TYR A 67 -9.92 0.44 16.45
N MET A 68 -10.00 -0.17 15.27
CA MET A 68 -11.22 -0.86 14.83
C MET A 68 -11.54 -2.10 15.67
N ALA A 69 -10.53 -2.86 16.10
CA ALA A 69 -10.70 -3.99 17.01
C ALA A 69 -11.23 -3.58 18.39
N SER A 70 -10.94 -2.34 18.84
CA SER A 70 -11.43 -1.83 20.11
C SER A 70 -12.88 -1.31 20.05
N ILE A 71 -13.39 -0.98 18.86
CA ILE A 71 -14.70 -0.34 18.67
C ILE A 71 -15.75 -1.32 18.11
N ALA A 72 -15.34 -2.24 17.24
CA ALA A 72 -16.27 -3.16 16.61
C ALA A 72 -16.59 -4.34 17.55
N SER A 73 -17.89 -4.60 17.74
CA SER A 73 -18.38 -5.90 18.17
C SER A 73 -17.92 -6.96 17.15
N ASN A 74 -17.55 -8.16 17.63
CA ASN A 74 -17.16 -9.31 16.79
C ASN A 74 -18.32 -9.81 15.91
N GLU A 75 -18.78 -9.02 14.95
CA GLU A 75 -19.77 -9.45 13.97
C GLU A 75 -19.16 -10.57 13.12
N LYS A 76 -19.90 -11.69 13.04
CA LYS A 76 -19.45 -12.87 12.29
C LYS A 76 -19.19 -12.48 10.84
N PHE A 77 -18.06 -12.92 10.32
CA PHE A 77 -17.63 -12.69 8.95
C PHE A 77 -18.65 -13.27 7.94
N LYS A 78 -19.50 -12.43 7.35
CA LYS A 78 -20.44 -12.83 6.31
C LYS A 78 -19.78 -12.67 4.95
N ILE A 79 -19.31 -13.78 4.37
CA ILE A 79 -18.78 -13.81 3.01
C ILE A 79 -19.94 -13.92 2.03
N HIS A 80 -20.11 -12.93 1.17
CA HIS A 80 -21.00 -13.06 0.03
C HIS A 80 -20.32 -13.93 -1.05
N LEU A 81 -20.62 -15.24 -1.04
CA LEU A 81 -20.03 -16.23 -1.96
C LEU A 81 -20.21 -15.84 -3.44
N SER A 82 -21.34 -15.21 -3.78
CA SER A 82 -21.63 -14.73 -5.14
C SER A 82 -20.64 -13.65 -5.62
N MET A 83 -20.25 -12.73 -4.75
CA MET A 83 -19.26 -11.69 -5.06
C MET A 83 -17.87 -12.29 -5.25
N TRP A 84 -17.52 -13.29 -4.43
CA TRP A 84 -16.28 -14.05 -4.60
C TRP A 84 -16.22 -14.74 -5.96
N ILE A 85 -17.29 -15.43 -6.36
CA ILE A 85 -17.36 -16.12 -7.67
C ILE A 85 -17.25 -15.11 -8.83
N MET A 86 -17.86 -13.93 -8.72
CA MET A 86 -17.74 -12.90 -9.76
C MET A 86 -16.30 -12.38 -9.88
N SER A 87 -15.62 -12.19 -8.76
CA SER A 87 -14.21 -11.76 -8.76
C SER A 87 -13.27 -12.82 -9.36
N THR A 88 -13.54 -14.11 -9.14
CA THR A 88 -12.72 -15.20 -9.71
C THR A 88 -12.97 -15.42 -11.20
N LEU A 89 -14.18 -15.12 -11.70
CA LEU A 89 -14.47 -15.17 -13.14
C LEU A 89 -13.81 -14.02 -13.90
N MET A 90 -13.85 -12.79 -13.37
CA MET A 90 -13.12 -11.64 -13.91
C MET A 90 -11.61 -11.94 -14.03
N LEU A 91 -11.07 -12.63 -13.04
CA LEU A 91 -9.70 -13.11 -13.01
C LEU A 91 -9.33 -14.00 -14.18
N MET A 92 -10.16 -15.01 -14.44
CA MET A 92 -9.87 -16.01 -15.46
C MET A 92 -9.85 -15.35 -16.84
N MET A 93 -10.73 -14.38 -17.07
CA MET A 93 -10.75 -13.62 -18.32
C MET A 93 -9.52 -12.72 -18.49
N THR A 94 -9.08 -12.04 -17.43
CA THR A 94 -7.91 -11.16 -17.49
C THR A 94 -6.60 -11.93 -17.64
N SER A 95 -6.46 -13.08 -16.96
CA SER A 95 -5.25 -13.91 -17.02
C SER A 95 -5.05 -14.55 -18.39
N ILE A 96 -6.14 -15.03 -19.01
CA ILE A 96 -6.12 -15.57 -20.38
C ILE A 96 -5.63 -14.50 -21.36
N LYS A 97 -6.19 -13.29 -21.30
CA LYS A 97 -5.81 -12.18 -22.20
C LYS A 97 -4.34 -11.77 -22.08
N LEU A 98 -3.80 -11.78 -20.87
CA LEU A 98 -2.42 -11.39 -20.59
C LEU A 98 -1.40 -12.49 -20.93
N MET A 99 -1.77 -13.77 -20.82
CA MET A 99 -0.95 -14.89 -21.29
C MET A 99 -0.69 -14.82 -22.80
N TYR A 100 -1.68 -14.40 -23.59
CA TYR A 100 -1.55 -14.29 -25.05
C TYR A 100 -0.74 -13.06 -25.50
N LYS A 101 -0.62 -12.02 -24.67
CA LYS A 101 0.10 -10.78 -25.01
C LYS A 101 1.52 -10.76 -24.40
N ASN A 102 2.26 -11.83 -24.60
CA ASN A 102 3.59 -12.00 -24.02
C ASN A 102 4.66 -11.21 -24.80
N ASN A 103 4.57 -9.87 -24.83
CA ASN A 103 5.65 -8.99 -25.27
C ASN A 103 6.71 -8.89 -24.15
N ASN A 104 7.42 -9.99 -23.90
CA ASN A 104 8.51 -10.01 -22.91
C ASN A 104 9.69 -9.09 -23.33
N GLU A 105 9.81 -8.78 -24.62
CA GLU A 105 10.92 -7.97 -25.15
C GLU A 105 10.88 -6.51 -24.69
N GLU A 106 9.70 -5.87 -24.67
CA GLU A 106 9.55 -4.47 -24.22
C GLU A 106 9.92 -4.31 -22.74
N PHE A 107 9.44 -5.21 -21.89
CA PHE A 107 9.74 -5.17 -20.45
C PHE A 107 11.24 -5.39 -20.17
N MET A 108 11.88 -6.27 -20.93
CA MET A 108 13.30 -6.56 -20.79
C MET A 108 14.16 -5.38 -21.24
N PHE A 109 13.73 -4.65 -22.26
CA PHE A 109 14.37 -3.41 -22.72
C PHE A 109 14.25 -2.28 -21.68
N PHE A 110 13.07 -2.07 -21.11
CA PHE A 110 12.88 -1.10 -20.02
C PHE A 110 13.75 -1.43 -18.80
N LYS A 111 13.82 -2.71 -18.40
CA LYS A 111 14.65 -3.14 -17.28
C LYS A 111 16.14 -2.85 -17.53
N LYS A 112 16.62 -3.06 -18.76
CA LYS A 112 18.02 -2.82 -19.12
C LYS A 112 18.39 -1.33 -19.07
N MET A 113 17.55 -0.47 -19.62
CA MET A 113 17.69 1.00 -19.55
C MET A 113 17.71 1.53 -18.10
N ILE A 114 16.88 0.95 -17.23
CA ILE A 114 16.78 1.35 -15.83
C ILE A 114 17.99 0.88 -15.02
N ASN A 115 18.47 -0.35 -15.25
CA ASN A 115 19.60 -0.91 -14.50
C ASN A 115 20.92 -0.18 -14.79
N GLU A 116 21.18 0.17 -16.06
CA GLU A 116 22.42 0.85 -16.46
C GLU A 116 22.55 2.26 -15.85
N ASN A 117 21.43 2.97 -15.61
CA ASN A 117 21.43 4.33 -15.08
C ASN A 117 21.32 4.44 -13.54
N LEU A 118 20.86 3.40 -12.85
CA LEU A 118 20.53 3.48 -11.42
C LEU A 118 21.53 2.81 -10.47
N LEU A 119 22.32 1.83 -10.92
CA LEU A 119 23.28 1.12 -10.05
C LEU A 119 24.33 2.06 -9.42
N ASN A 120 24.68 3.16 -10.09
CA ASN A 120 25.59 4.19 -9.56
C ASN A 120 24.90 5.36 -8.82
N ASN A 121 23.57 5.41 -8.75
CA ASN A 121 22.83 6.62 -8.35
C ASN A 121 22.03 6.51 -7.04
N GLN A 122 22.09 5.38 -6.32
CA GLN A 122 21.30 5.19 -5.09
C GLN A 122 21.67 6.20 -3.99
N GLU A 123 22.95 6.39 -3.69
CA GLU A 123 23.40 7.40 -2.72
C GLU A 123 23.17 8.83 -3.22
N MET A 124 23.21 9.03 -4.55
CA MET A 124 22.97 10.33 -5.18
C MET A 124 21.48 10.74 -5.12
N LEU A 125 20.55 9.79 -5.10
CA LEU A 125 19.11 10.06 -5.01
C LEU A 125 18.70 10.57 -3.62
N LEU A 126 19.27 9.99 -2.56
CA LEU A 126 18.99 10.41 -1.19
C LEU A 126 19.57 11.78 -0.87
N THR A 127 20.80 12.03 -1.31
CA THR A 127 21.45 13.34 -1.14
C THR A 127 20.76 14.45 -1.95
N LYS A 128 20.07 14.12 -3.05
CA LYS A 128 19.26 15.08 -3.83
C LYS A 128 18.08 15.64 -3.03
N LEU A 129 17.50 14.93 -2.07
CA LEU A 129 16.38 15.45 -1.26
C LEU A 129 16.78 16.69 -0.43
N PHE A 130 18.03 16.76 0.00
CA PHE A 130 18.59 17.92 0.71
C PHE A 130 19.38 18.86 -0.20
N SER A 131 19.34 18.64 -1.52
CA SER A 131 19.98 19.56 -2.46
C SER A 131 19.22 20.88 -2.53
N SER A 132 19.92 21.95 -2.94
CA SER A 132 19.38 23.32 -3.00
C SER A 132 18.03 23.45 -3.71
N LYS A 133 17.76 22.61 -4.72
CA LYS A 133 16.49 22.59 -5.47
C LYS A 133 15.32 22.00 -4.67
N PHE A 134 15.59 21.09 -3.73
CA PHE A 134 14.58 20.39 -2.94
C PHE A 134 14.46 20.89 -1.49
N ILE A 135 15.19 21.94 -1.11
CA ILE A 135 15.09 22.55 0.23
C ILE A 135 13.67 23.07 0.49
N ILE A 136 13.05 23.78 -0.46
CA ILE A 136 11.69 24.34 -0.27
C ILE A 136 10.64 23.22 -0.10
N PRO A 137 10.57 22.20 -0.98
CA PRO A 137 9.68 21.05 -0.79
C PRO A 137 9.95 20.25 0.51
N SER A 138 11.20 20.08 0.91
CA SER A 138 11.52 19.32 2.14
C SER A 138 11.11 20.10 3.39
N LEU A 139 11.34 21.41 3.43
CA LEU A 139 10.87 22.26 4.52
C LEU A 139 9.33 22.27 4.61
N SER A 140 8.62 22.34 3.48
CA SER A 140 7.16 22.32 3.51
C SER A 140 6.60 21.01 4.09
N LEU A 141 7.18 19.86 3.75
CA LEU A 141 6.82 18.56 4.33
C LEU A 141 7.04 18.51 5.84
N ILE A 142 8.18 19.00 6.33
CA ILE A 142 8.49 19.03 7.77
C ILE A 142 7.47 19.91 8.50
N THR A 143 7.16 21.10 7.97
CA THR A 143 6.16 21.99 8.59
C THR A 143 4.77 21.37 8.61
N LEU A 144 4.38 20.65 7.54
CA LEU A 144 3.09 19.95 7.48
C LEU A 144 2.99 18.88 8.57
N LEU A 145 4.01 18.03 8.72
CA LEU A 145 4.02 17.00 9.76
C LEU A 145 3.96 17.61 11.18
N PHE A 146 4.66 18.72 11.41
CA PHE A 146 4.60 19.44 12.68
C PHE A 146 3.20 20.01 12.97
N PHE A 147 2.58 20.68 11.99
CA PHE A 147 1.22 21.20 12.15
C PHE A 147 0.21 20.07 12.42
N MET A 148 0.31 18.94 11.71
CA MET A 148 -0.54 17.78 11.96
C MET A 148 -0.43 17.29 13.41
N MET A 149 0.78 17.20 13.96
CA MET A 149 0.99 16.80 15.35
C MET A 149 0.32 17.77 16.34
N VAL A 150 0.48 19.08 16.13
CA VAL A 150 -0.16 20.12 16.97
C VAL A 150 -1.69 19.99 16.92
N ILE A 151 -2.26 19.89 15.71
CA ILE A 151 -3.72 19.75 15.52
C ILE A 151 -4.22 18.48 16.21
N ILE A 152 -3.55 17.34 16.03
CA ILE A 152 -3.94 16.06 16.66
C ILE A 152 -3.91 16.19 18.19
N SER A 153 -2.88 16.82 18.77
CA SER A 153 -2.81 17.03 20.23
C SER A 153 -3.94 17.91 20.77
N PHE A 154 -4.43 18.86 19.97
CA PHE A 154 -5.59 19.68 20.32
C PHE A 154 -6.89 18.87 20.22
N LEU A 155 -7.04 18.03 19.18
CA LEU A 155 -8.20 17.16 18.99
C LEU A 155 -8.34 16.07 20.07
N ILE A 156 -7.22 15.50 20.53
CA ILE A 156 -7.22 14.48 21.60
C ILE A 156 -7.60 15.06 22.96
N LYS A 157 -7.52 16.39 23.16
CA LYS A 157 -7.84 17.05 24.42
C LYS A 157 -9.37 17.14 24.63
N SER A 158 -10.05 16.01 24.63
CA SER A 158 -11.41 15.86 25.14
C SER A 158 -11.36 15.33 26.57
N ASN A 159 -12.04 16.02 27.49
CA ASN A 159 -12.12 15.68 28.92
C ASN A 159 -13.14 14.57 29.23
N GLU A 160 -13.44 13.69 28.27
CA GLU A 160 -14.35 12.57 28.54
C GLU A 160 -13.53 11.33 28.90
N GLY A 161 -13.85 10.75 30.06
CA GLY A 161 -13.17 9.58 30.61
C GLY A 161 -13.13 8.39 29.64
N PRO A 162 -12.34 7.35 29.95
CA PRO A 162 -12.09 6.24 29.03
C PRO A 162 -13.40 5.67 28.48
N MET A 163 -13.49 5.47 27.15
CA MET A 163 -14.63 4.88 26.42
C MET A 163 -14.90 3.39 26.77
N ARG A 164 -14.62 2.96 27.99
CA ARG A 164 -15.23 1.77 28.59
C ARG A 164 -16.22 2.24 29.63
N LYS A 165 -17.51 2.04 29.36
CA LYS A 165 -18.49 1.98 30.46
C LYS A 165 -17.99 0.91 31.44
N SER A 166 -17.76 1.31 32.68
CA SER A 166 -17.57 0.38 33.79
C SER A 166 -18.91 -0.30 34.05
N ASN A 167 -18.97 -1.59 33.72
CA ASN A 167 -19.97 -2.61 34.06
C ASN A 167 -21.43 -2.31 33.72
#